data_AF-A0A382JTQ5-F1
#
_entry.id   AF-A0A382JTQ5-F1
#
_cell.length_a   1.000
_cell.length_b   1.000
_cell.length_c   1.000
_cell.angle_alpha   90.00
_cell.angle_beta   90.00
_cell.angle_gamma   90.00
#
_symmetry.space_group_name_H-M   'P 1'
#
loop_
_entity.id
_entity.type
_entity.pdbx_description
1 polymer ?
#
loop_
_entity_poly.entity_id
_entity_poly.type
_entity_poly.pdbx_seq_one_letter_code
_entity_poly.pdbx_strand_id
1 'polypeptide(L)'
;VKLSYYSPWFRIFRDCSRLIPKIISGSKPLLKFPVIIWMLFWCATVTSAGTVEASSPGQRIISMAPSITEILFELGLGDRVVGVTDFCTYPEAACKKTSIGGMVNPNVETWLSLKPDLIIDLGKSGRILQNAHSLGIPT
;
A
#
# COMPACT_ATOMS: atom_id res chain seq x y z
N VAL A 1 -3.54 6.05 6.70
CA VAL A 1 -2.55 6.25 7.80
C VAL A 1 -3.09 5.71 9.12
N LYS A 2 -2.71 4.46 9.43
CA LYS A 2 -2.71 3.75 10.73
C LYS A 2 -2.27 2.32 10.38
N LEU A 3 -0.97 2.04 10.25
CA LEU A 3 -0.10 1.55 11.33
C LEU A 3 -0.80 0.52 12.22
N SER A 4 -0.85 -0.74 11.77
CA SER A 4 -1.07 -1.89 12.66
C SER A 4 -0.58 -3.20 12.02
N TYR A 5 0.73 -3.33 11.83
CA TYR A 5 1.38 -4.65 11.83
C TYR A 5 2.55 -4.58 12.81
N TYR A 6 2.19 -4.73 14.09
CA TYR A 6 3.11 -4.77 15.21
C TYR A 6 3.71 -6.18 15.27
N SER A 7 4.88 -6.37 14.68
CA SER A 7 5.68 -7.57 14.96
C SER A 7 6.28 -7.43 16.38
N PRO A 8 6.24 -8.48 17.23
CA PRO A 8 6.82 -8.44 18.58
C PRO A 8 8.30 -8.03 18.61
N TRP A 9 9.00 -8.25 17.50
CA TRP A 9 10.41 -7.92 17.26
C TRP A 9 10.68 -6.41 17.16
N PHE A 10 9.70 -5.58 16.78
CA PHE A 10 9.87 -4.14 16.62
C PHE A 10 10.09 -3.39 17.95
N ARG A 11 9.61 -3.95 19.07
CA ARG A 11 9.78 -3.35 20.40
C ARG A 11 11.21 -3.50 20.92
N ILE A 12 11.84 -4.66 20.65
CA ILE A 12 13.23 -4.95 21.01
C ILE A 12 14.19 -4.07 20.21
N PHE A 13 13.89 -3.82 18.93
CA PHE A 13 14.72 -2.98 18.07
C PHE A 13 14.73 -1.48 18.49
N ARG A 14 13.59 -0.98 18.98
CA ARG A 14 13.46 0.41 19.47
C ARG A 14 14.14 0.65 20.82
N ASP A 15 14.23 -0.36 21.68
CA ASP A 15 14.96 -0.25 22.95
C ASP A 15 16.49 -0.34 22.73
N CYS A 16 16.94 -1.08 21.72
CA CYS A 16 18.36 -1.11 21.33
C CYS A 16 18.89 0.23 20.81
N SER A 17 18.06 1.05 20.13
CA SER A 17 18.51 2.34 19.58
C SER A 17 18.83 3.39 20.66
N ARG A 18 18.43 3.16 21.92
CA ARG A 18 18.73 4.05 23.06
C ARG A 18 20.01 3.67 23.81
N LEU A 19 20.54 2.46 23.59
CA LEU A 19 21.75 1.97 24.28
C LEU A 19 23.05 2.19 23.48
N ILE A 20 22.94 2.57 22.21
CA ILE A 20 24.09 2.84 21.33
C ILE A 20 24.95 4.06 21.74
N PRO A 21 24.44 5.15 22.36
CA PRO A 21 25.28 6.33 22.59
C PRO A 21 26.34 6.18 23.69
N LYS A 22 26.35 5.12 24.51
CA LYS A 22 27.33 4.97 25.60
C LYS A 22 28.63 4.23 25.23
N ILE A 23 28.69 3.62 24.04
CA ILE A 23 29.85 2.81 23.60
C ILE A 23 30.83 3.60 22.71
N ILE A 24 30.64 4.91 22.53
CA ILE A 24 31.47 5.76 21.66
C ILE A 24 32.55 6.55 22.44
N SER A 25 32.52 6.55 23.78
CA SER A 25 33.53 7.22 24.61
C SER A 25 34.48 6.21 25.24
N GLY A 26 35.49 5.76 24.50
CA GLY A 26 36.46 4.81 25.03
C GLY A 26 37.43 4.29 23.98
N SER A 27 38.45 5.10 23.72
CA SER A 27 39.62 4.82 22.88
C SER A 27 40.15 3.37 22.97
N LYS A 28 40.24 2.67 21.83
CA LYS A 28 41.29 1.70 21.46
C LYS A 28 41.14 1.28 19.97
N PRO A 29 42.11 1.56 19.09
CA PRO A 29 41.95 1.47 17.62
C PRO A 29 42.23 0.07 17.05
N LEU A 30 42.00 -1.02 17.79
CA LEU A 30 42.39 -2.38 17.39
C LEU A 30 41.22 -3.34 17.14
N LEU A 31 39.98 -2.84 17.07
CA LEU A 31 38.77 -3.65 16.87
C LEU A 31 37.88 -3.09 15.75
N LYS A 32 38.49 -2.65 14.64
CA LYS A 32 37.76 -2.10 13.48
C LYS A 32 37.53 -3.13 12.35
N PHE A 33 38.26 -4.25 12.36
CA PHE A 33 38.16 -5.28 11.32
C PHE A 33 36.89 -6.16 11.35
N PRO A 34 36.31 -6.56 12.50
CA PRO A 34 35.09 -7.37 12.48
C PRO A 34 33.83 -6.54 12.16
N VAL A 35 33.85 -5.22 12.41
CA VAL A 35 32.70 -4.32 12.17
C VAL A 35 32.52 -4.03 10.69
N ILE A 36 33.61 -3.85 9.93
CA ILE A 36 33.55 -3.60 8.48
C ILE A 36 33.12 -4.87 7.72
N ILE A 37 33.59 -6.05 8.15
CA ILE A 37 33.13 -7.34 7.61
C ILE A 37 31.66 -7.62 7.96
N TRP A 38 31.21 -7.28 9.17
CA TRP A 38 29.78 -7.36 9.52
C TRP A 38 28.93 -6.36 8.74
N MET A 39 29.43 -5.16 8.48
CA MET A 39 28.71 -4.11 7.75
C MET A 39 28.58 -4.43 6.26
N LEU A 40 29.59 -5.05 5.65
CA LEU A 40 29.52 -5.56 4.27
C LEU A 40 28.62 -6.79 4.17
N PHE A 41 28.63 -7.68 5.18
CA PHE A 41 27.72 -8.83 5.24
C PHE A 41 26.26 -8.40 5.42
N TRP A 42 26.01 -7.35 6.21
CA TRP A 42 24.68 -6.76 6.41
C TRP A 42 24.19 -5.98 5.18
N CYS A 43 25.10 -5.39 4.40
CA CYS A 43 24.75 -4.72 3.15
C CYS A 43 24.31 -5.73 2.08
N ALA A 44 24.91 -6.93 2.05
CA ALA A 44 24.51 -7.99 1.12
C ALA A 44 23.16 -8.65 1.46
N THR A 45 22.73 -8.65 2.73
CA THR A 45 21.43 -9.22 3.14
C THR A 45 20.27 -8.22 3.11
N VAL A 46 20.56 -6.92 3.05
CA VAL A 46 19.55 -5.85 3.01
C VAL A 46 19.18 -5.41 1.58
N THR A 47 19.48 -6.23 0.57
CA THR A 47 19.01 -6.00 -0.82
C THR A 47 17.66 -6.67 -1.10
N SER A 48 16.89 -7.02 -0.07
CA SER A 48 15.46 -7.33 -0.22
C SER A 48 14.60 -6.27 0.47
N ALA A 49 14.89 -5.00 0.20
CA ALA A 49 13.83 -3.99 0.27
C ALA A 49 12.81 -4.40 -0.79
N GLY A 50 11.71 -5.02 -0.35
CA GLY A 50 10.64 -5.49 -1.20
C GLY A 50 10.24 -4.41 -2.18
N THR A 51 10.67 -4.58 -3.43
CA THR A 51 10.11 -3.85 -4.55
C THR A 51 8.64 -4.23 -4.54
N VAL A 52 7.78 -3.29 -4.18
CA VAL A 52 6.39 -3.34 -4.64
C VAL A 52 6.49 -3.34 -6.15
N GLU A 53 6.53 -4.52 -6.75
CA GLU A 53 6.28 -4.68 -8.17
C GLU A 53 4.90 -4.09 -8.38
N ALA A 54 4.85 -2.87 -8.91
CA ALA A 54 3.64 -2.31 -9.46
C ALA A 54 3.28 -3.24 -10.62
N SER A 55 2.51 -4.28 -10.30
CA SER A 55 1.83 -5.15 -11.24
C SER A 55 1.24 -4.27 -12.34
N SER A 56 1.46 -4.66 -13.59
CA SER A 56 0.94 -4.10 -14.85
C SER A 56 -0.06 -2.95 -14.67
N PRO A 57 0.11 -1.79 -15.35
CA PRO A 57 -0.77 -0.63 -15.18
C PRO A 57 -2.23 -1.06 -15.21
N GLY A 58 -2.92 -0.94 -14.07
CA GLY A 58 -4.26 -1.49 -13.87
C GLY A 58 -5.16 -1.16 -15.05
N GLN A 59 -5.57 -2.18 -15.79
CA GLN A 59 -6.43 -2.06 -16.96
C GLN A 59 -7.89 -1.96 -16.54
N ARG A 60 -8.25 -2.42 -15.35
CA ARG A 60 -9.61 -2.49 -14.81
C ARG A 60 -9.64 -1.96 -13.37
N ILE A 61 -9.79 -0.65 -13.26
CA ILE A 61 -9.72 0.10 -12.02
C ILE A 61 -11.10 0.27 -11.41
N ILE A 62 -11.20 0.06 -10.09
CA ILE A 62 -12.36 0.47 -9.30
C ILE A 62 -11.98 1.67 -8.43
N SER A 63 -12.78 2.73 -8.53
CA SER A 63 -12.63 3.93 -7.71
C SER A 63 -13.61 3.90 -6.54
N MET A 64 -13.06 3.97 -5.32
CA MET A 64 -13.85 3.94 -4.08
C MET A 64 -14.25 5.32 -3.55
N ALA A 65 -13.83 6.42 -4.19
CA ALA A 65 -14.20 7.77 -3.74
C ALA A 65 -14.39 8.73 -4.91
N PRO A 66 -15.30 9.72 -4.80
CA PRO A 66 -15.52 10.73 -5.85
C PRO A 66 -14.22 11.45 -6.24
N SER A 67 -13.41 11.87 -5.26
CA SER A 67 -12.13 12.54 -5.51
C SER A 67 -11.14 11.70 -6.31
N ILE A 68 -11.15 10.38 -6.14
CA ILE A 68 -10.28 9.47 -6.91
C ILE A 68 -10.81 9.35 -8.33
N THR A 69 -12.13 9.24 -8.49
CA THR A 69 -12.78 9.17 -9.80
C THR A 69 -12.43 10.41 -10.63
N GLU A 70 -12.55 11.60 -10.06
CA GLU A 70 -12.22 12.86 -10.75
C GLU A 70 -10.77 12.87 -11.25
N ILE A 71 -9.81 12.54 -10.37
CA ILE A 71 -8.39 12.46 -10.72
C ILE A 71 -8.15 11.43 -11.84
N LEU A 72 -8.76 10.25 -11.77
CA LEU A 72 -8.57 9.22 -12.79
C LEU A 72 -9.08 9.67 -14.17
N PHE A 73 -10.19 10.40 -14.21
CA PHE A 73 -10.71 10.94 -15.46
C PHE A 73 -9.86 12.10 -15.99
N GLU A 74 -9.36 12.99 -15.12
CA GLU A 74 -8.44 14.06 -15.49
C GLU A 74 -7.11 13.52 -16.05
N LEU A 75 -6.64 12.38 -15.53
CA LEU A 75 -5.46 11.67 -16.02
C LEU A 75 -5.71 10.89 -17.33
N GLY A 76 -6.91 10.95 -17.90
CA GLY A 76 -7.26 10.21 -19.12
C GLY A 76 -7.38 8.69 -18.91
N LEU A 77 -7.50 8.24 -17.66
CA LEU A 77 -7.64 6.82 -17.31
C LEU A 77 -9.12 6.40 -17.15
N GLY A 78 -10.07 7.30 -17.44
CA GLY A 78 -11.51 7.06 -17.30
C GLY A 78 -12.02 5.81 -18.04
N ASP A 79 -11.38 5.42 -19.16
CA ASP A 79 -11.72 4.19 -19.89
C ASP A 79 -11.40 2.92 -19.11
N ARG A 80 -10.35 2.96 -18.28
CA ARG A 80 -9.94 1.85 -17.41
C ARG A 80 -10.79 1.74 -16.16
N VAL A 81 -11.56 2.78 -15.82
CA VAL A 81 -12.49 2.75 -14.69
C VAL A 81 -13.68 1.87 -15.07
N VAL A 82 -13.80 0.74 -14.39
CA VAL A 82 -14.88 -0.24 -14.59
C VAL A 82 -15.98 -0.13 -13.54
N GLY A 83 -15.67 0.47 -12.38
CA GLY A 83 -16.63 0.65 -11.30
C GLY A 83 -16.37 1.92 -10.48
N VAL A 84 -17.45 2.56 -10.05
CA VAL A 84 -17.45 3.78 -9.22
C VAL A 84 -18.44 3.62 -8.06
N THR A 85 -18.35 4.46 -7.05
CA THR A 85 -19.38 4.48 -5.98
C THR A 85 -20.61 5.28 -6.39
N ASP A 86 -21.73 5.05 -5.70
CA ASP A 86 -23.00 5.80 -5.90
C ASP A 86 -22.84 7.33 -5.78
N PHE A 87 -21.79 7.79 -5.12
CA PHE A 87 -21.50 9.20 -4.88
C PHE A 87 -20.73 9.88 -6.02
N CYS A 88 -20.25 9.12 -7.01
CA CYS A 88 -19.46 9.64 -8.12
C CYS A 88 -20.40 10.24 -9.19
N THR A 89 -20.66 11.54 -9.07
CA THR A 89 -21.58 12.29 -9.96
C THR A 89 -20.86 13.16 -10.99
N TYR A 90 -19.52 13.23 -10.91
CA TYR A 90 -18.67 14.00 -11.81
C TYR A 90 -17.40 13.20 -12.12
N PRO A 91 -16.87 13.27 -13.36
CA PRO A 91 -17.47 13.85 -14.58
C PRO A 91 -18.71 13.07 -15.08
N GLU A 92 -19.48 13.60 -16.03
CA GLU A 92 -20.69 12.94 -16.56
C GLU A 92 -20.41 11.51 -17.09
N ALA A 93 -19.19 11.29 -17.60
CA ALA A 93 -18.74 9.98 -18.03
C ALA A 93 -18.61 8.96 -16.89
N ALA A 94 -18.36 9.41 -15.64
CA ALA A 94 -18.35 8.55 -14.46
C ALA A 94 -19.76 8.05 -14.10
N CYS A 95 -20.79 8.86 -14.34
CA CYS A 95 -22.19 8.45 -14.11
C CYS A 95 -22.64 7.28 -15.00
N LYS A 96 -21.92 7.01 -16.10
CA LYS A 96 -22.17 5.89 -17.01
C LYS A 96 -21.48 4.59 -16.57
N LYS A 97 -20.60 4.66 -15.57
CA LYS A 97 -19.86 3.48 -15.06
C LYS A 97 -20.74 2.69 -14.10
N THR A 98 -20.45 1.40 -13.96
CA THR A 98 -21.17 0.53 -13.04
C THR A 98 -20.99 1.02 -11.61
N SER A 99 -22.10 1.25 -10.90
CA SER A 99 -22.01 1.52 -9.47
C SER A 99 -21.70 0.24 -8.71
N ILE A 100 -20.68 0.29 -7.85
CA ILE A 100 -20.32 -0.76 -6.90
C ILE A 100 -21.02 -0.56 -5.54
N GLY A 101 -21.92 0.42 -5.42
CA GLY A 101 -22.64 0.76 -4.21
C GLY A 101 -21.98 1.86 -3.38
N GLY A 102 -22.24 1.85 -2.08
CA GLY A 102 -21.79 2.90 -1.16
C GLY A 102 -20.30 2.81 -0.80
N MET A 103 -19.72 3.96 -0.44
CA MET A 103 -18.29 4.07 -0.06
C MET A 103 -17.91 3.29 1.21
N VAL A 104 -18.85 3.08 2.14
CA VAL A 104 -18.60 2.34 3.40
C VAL A 104 -18.88 0.84 3.28
N ASN A 105 -19.84 0.47 2.42
CA ASN A 105 -20.26 -0.92 2.24
C ASN A 105 -20.59 -1.16 0.75
N PRO A 106 -19.57 -1.31 -0.10
CA PRO A 106 -19.76 -1.62 -1.51
C PRO A 106 -20.26 -3.06 -1.65
N ASN A 107 -21.07 -3.31 -2.68
CA ASN A 107 -21.59 -4.63 -2.99
C ASN A 107 -20.47 -5.52 -3.54
N VAL A 108 -20.06 -6.51 -2.74
CA VAL A 108 -18.97 -7.43 -3.06
C VAL A 108 -19.21 -8.22 -4.33
N GLU A 109 -20.43 -8.69 -4.54
CA GLU A 109 -20.78 -9.47 -5.73
C GLU A 109 -20.64 -8.63 -7.00
N THR A 110 -21.07 -7.37 -6.94
CA THR A 110 -20.97 -6.44 -8.06
C THR A 110 -19.52 -6.21 -8.46
N TRP A 111 -18.64 -5.85 -7.52
CA TRP A 111 -17.25 -5.55 -7.91
C TRP A 111 -16.44 -6.79 -8.26
N LEU A 112 -16.74 -7.96 -7.68
CA LEU A 112 -16.13 -9.23 -8.13
C LEU A 112 -16.52 -9.57 -9.57
N SER A 113 -17.77 -9.32 -9.98
CA SER A 113 -18.23 -9.57 -11.34
C SER A 113 -17.47 -8.71 -12.38
N LEU A 114 -16.98 -7.54 -11.98
CA LEU A 114 -16.23 -6.63 -12.83
C LEU A 114 -14.78 -7.07 -13.06
N LYS A 115 -14.29 -8.09 -12.33
CA LYS A 115 -12.90 -8.58 -12.41
C LYS A 115 -11.87 -7.44 -12.43
N PRO A 116 -11.82 -6.61 -11.38
CA PRO A 116 -10.85 -5.52 -11.30
C PRO A 116 -9.45 -6.07 -11.05
N ASP A 117 -8.45 -5.35 -11.56
CA ASP A 117 -7.04 -5.63 -11.30
C ASP A 117 -6.40 -4.59 -10.37
N LEU A 118 -7.10 -3.50 -10.06
CA LEU A 118 -6.66 -2.46 -9.13
C LEU A 118 -7.89 -1.80 -8.46
N ILE A 119 -7.83 -1.63 -7.13
CA ILE A 119 -8.84 -0.90 -6.37
C ILE A 119 -8.17 0.26 -5.67
N ILE A 120 -8.66 1.48 -5.89
CA ILE A 120 -8.07 2.67 -5.27
C ILE A 120 -9.05 3.21 -4.23
N ASP A 121 -8.60 3.29 -2.98
CA ASP A 121 -9.34 3.80 -1.82
C ASP A 121 -8.56 4.89 -1.07
N LEU A 122 -9.26 5.68 -0.25
CA LEU A 122 -8.67 6.69 0.62
C LEU A 122 -8.13 6.11 1.95
N GLY A 123 -8.02 4.78 2.06
CA GLY A 123 -7.49 4.07 3.22
C GLY A 123 -8.40 4.12 4.46
N LYS A 124 -9.69 4.40 4.27
CA LYS A 124 -10.71 4.39 5.34
C LYS A 124 -11.53 3.09 5.33
N SER A 125 -11.39 2.28 4.30
CA SER A 125 -12.24 1.13 3.97
C SER A 125 -11.65 -0.19 4.45
N GLY A 126 -11.34 -0.30 5.75
CA GLY A 126 -10.55 -1.42 6.31
C GLY A 126 -11.08 -2.84 6.02
N ARG A 127 -12.41 -3.01 5.93
CA ARG A 127 -13.04 -4.30 5.60
C ARG A 127 -12.90 -4.67 4.11
N ILE A 128 -12.92 -3.68 3.23
CA ILE A 128 -12.80 -3.88 1.79
C ILE A 128 -11.36 -4.25 1.43
N LEU A 129 -10.38 -3.60 2.08
CA LEU A 129 -8.96 -3.93 1.94
C LEU A 129 -8.65 -5.36 2.38
N GLN A 130 -9.28 -5.84 3.47
CA GLN A 130 -9.14 -7.24 3.89
C GLN A 130 -9.67 -8.20 2.83
N ASN A 131 -10.86 -7.93 2.28
CA ASN A 131 -11.45 -8.79 1.25
C ASN A 131 -10.63 -8.79 -0.05
N ALA A 132 -10.16 -7.63 -0.51
CA ALA A 132 -9.34 -7.51 -1.72
C ALA A 132 -7.99 -8.23 -1.56
N HIS A 133 -7.33 -8.08 -0.41
CA HIS A 133 -6.07 -8.75 -0.13
C HIS A 133 -6.23 -10.28 -0.05
N SER A 134 -7.34 -10.79 0.50
CA SER A 134 -7.66 -12.23 0.48
C SER A 134 -7.83 -12.79 -0.94
N LEU A 135 -8.12 -11.94 -1.92
CA LEU A 135 -8.32 -12.31 -3.33
C LEU A 135 -7.08 -12.03 -4.20
N GLY A 136 -6.00 -11.54 -3.60
CA GLY A 136 -4.76 -11.22 -4.32
C GLY A 136 -4.87 -9.98 -5.23
N ILE A 137 -5.84 -9.10 -4.98
CA ILE A 137 -6.03 -7.87 -5.76
C ILE A 137 -5.24 -6.74 -5.09
N PRO A 138 -4.39 -5.99 -5.82
CA PRO A 138 -3.65 -4.86 -5.27
C PRO A 138 -4.58 -3.67 -4.96
N THR A 139 -4.30 -3.00 -3.85
CA THR A 139 -5.08 -1.86 -3.31
C THR A 139 -4.19 -0.73 -2.79
#